data_AF-A0A849DGS8-F1
#
_entry.id   AF-A0A849DGS8-F1
#
_cell.length_a   1.000
_cell.length_b   1.000
_cell.length_c   1.000
_cell.angle_alpha   90.00
_cell.angle_beta   90.00
_cell.angle_gamma   90.00
#
_symmetry.space_group_name_H-M   'P 1'
#
loop_
_entity.id
_entity.type
_entity.pdbx_description
1 polymer ?
#
loop_
_entity_poly.entity_id
_entity_poly.type
_entity_poly.pdbx_seq_one_letter_code
_entity_poly.pdbx_strand_id
1 'polypeptide(L)'
;VRRLAALVATRDTMVHAAPAIGLDRDAAVAVMARLALDPEIPPDLRGGAFGFCWSLGEAEDAVGAVRGAGLPALLGDWLAGLFALAREQVLASGDGGVLDVLDELVGAMAEHDFLVALPALRQAFEFFPPRERETIAQRLLDRRGLRGTGRTLLRTQVDHQVIVQSRVLEGQVDALLAREGLLKRQEERA
;
A
#
# COMPACT_ATOMS: atom_id res chain seq x y z
N VAL A 1 -11.17 -4.10 -6.13
CA VAL A 1 -11.40 -3.12 -7.23
C VAL A 1 -12.84 -2.62 -7.34
N ARG A 2 -13.86 -3.45 -7.61
CA ARG A 2 -15.26 -2.97 -7.80
C ARG A 2 -15.83 -2.21 -6.59
N ARG A 3 -15.54 -2.68 -5.37
CA ARG A 3 -16.00 -2.04 -4.11
C ARG A 3 -15.37 -0.65 -3.91
N LEU A 4 -14.06 -0.53 -4.12
CA LEU A 4 -13.36 0.75 -4.04
C LEU A 4 -13.83 1.73 -5.10
N ALA A 5 -14.07 1.26 -6.34
CA ALA A 5 -14.63 2.11 -7.40
C ALA A 5 -16.01 2.68 -7.01
N ALA A 6 -16.84 1.91 -6.32
CA ALA A 6 -18.13 2.39 -5.82
C ALA A 6 -17.96 3.46 -4.72
N LEU A 7 -17.01 3.29 -3.79
CA LEU A 7 -16.70 4.31 -2.79
C LEU A 7 -16.17 5.60 -3.44
N VAL A 8 -15.29 5.49 -4.43
CA VAL A 8 -14.81 6.64 -5.22
C VAL A 8 -15.97 7.37 -5.85
N ALA A 9 -16.86 6.66 -6.57
CA ALA A 9 -18.03 7.27 -7.19
C ALA A 9 -18.96 7.94 -6.15
N THR A 10 -19.10 7.34 -4.98
CA THR A 10 -19.89 7.92 -3.87
C THR A 10 -19.26 9.22 -3.36
N ARG A 11 -17.93 9.24 -3.20
CA ARG A 11 -17.18 10.45 -2.82
C ARG A 11 -17.31 11.54 -3.87
N ASP A 12 -17.12 11.20 -5.13
CA ASP A 12 -17.22 12.16 -6.24
C ASP A 12 -18.65 12.73 -6.34
N THR A 13 -19.66 11.89 -6.15
CA THR A 13 -21.06 12.32 -6.07
C THR A 13 -21.28 13.27 -4.89
N MET A 14 -20.71 12.97 -3.72
CA MET A 14 -20.79 13.85 -2.56
C MET A 14 -20.15 15.22 -2.84
N VAL A 15 -18.97 15.25 -3.44
CA VAL A 15 -18.22 16.49 -3.72
C VAL A 15 -18.91 17.33 -4.80
N HIS A 16 -19.45 16.70 -5.84
CA HIS A 16 -19.88 17.42 -7.05
C HIS A 16 -21.39 17.52 -7.23
N ALA A 17 -22.19 16.66 -6.59
CA ALA A 17 -23.62 16.54 -6.87
C ALA A 17 -24.52 16.51 -5.62
N ALA A 18 -23.98 16.47 -4.40
CA ALA A 18 -24.77 16.35 -3.18
C ALA A 18 -25.94 17.35 -3.06
N PRO A 19 -25.77 18.67 -3.34
CA PRO A 19 -26.88 19.62 -3.25
C PRO A 19 -28.00 19.35 -4.26
N ALA A 20 -27.66 18.82 -5.44
CA ALA A 20 -28.62 18.59 -6.53
C ALA A 20 -29.52 17.37 -6.27
N ILE A 21 -29.04 16.40 -5.48
CA ILE A 21 -29.77 15.16 -5.16
C ILE A 21 -30.21 15.09 -3.69
N GLY A 22 -30.01 16.16 -2.92
CA GLY A 22 -30.39 16.23 -1.50
C GLY A 22 -29.61 15.28 -0.61
N LEU A 23 -28.34 15.03 -0.92
CA LEU A 23 -27.48 14.15 -0.12
C LEU A 23 -26.95 14.91 1.10
N ASP A 24 -27.17 14.36 2.29
CA ASP A 24 -26.65 14.91 3.55
C ASP A 24 -25.17 14.51 3.74
N ARG A 25 -24.30 15.51 3.73
CA ARG A 25 -22.85 15.34 3.92
C ARG A 25 -22.51 14.81 5.30
N ASP A 26 -23.14 15.34 6.34
CA ASP A 26 -22.81 15.00 7.73
C ASP A 26 -23.27 13.57 8.03
N ALA A 27 -24.45 13.18 7.52
CA ALA A 27 -24.92 11.80 7.64
C ALA A 27 -23.99 10.81 6.94
N ALA A 28 -23.51 11.13 5.74
CA ALA A 28 -22.58 10.28 4.99
C ALA A 28 -21.22 10.14 5.70
N VAL A 29 -20.66 11.26 6.19
CA VAL A 29 -19.42 11.25 6.97
C VAL A 29 -19.59 10.41 8.23
N ALA A 30 -20.70 10.54 8.95
CA ALA A 30 -21.00 9.74 10.14
C ALA A 30 -21.09 8.24 9.84
N VAL A 31 -21.65 7.85 8.68
CA VAL A 31 -21.68 6.44 8.24
C VAL A 31 -20.28 5.94 7.93
N MET A 32 -19.50 6.69 7.15
CA MET A 32 -18.14 6.29 6.75
C MET A 32 -17.19 6.23 7.95
N ALA A 33 -17.31 7.15 8.90
CA ALA A 33 -16.54 7.12 10.14
C ALA A 33 -16.80 5.83 10.95
N ARG A 34 -18.06 5.38 11.06
CA ARG A 34 -18.39 4.10 11.71
C ARG A 34 -17.81 2.91 10.96
N LEU A 35 -17.93 2.90 9.63
CA LEU A 35 -17.38 1.82 8.80
C LEU A 35 -15.86 1.71 8.91
N ALA A 36 -15.14 2.83 9.01
CA ALA A 36 -13.68 2.83 9.16
C ALA A 36 -13.22 2.15 10.46
N LEU A 37 -14.02 2.24 11.53
CA LEU A 37 -13.71 1.73 12.86
C LEU A 37 -14.23 0.31 13.12
N ASP A 38 -15.15 -0.20 12.29
CA ASP A 38 -15.76 -1.51 12.47
C ASP A 38 -14.80 -2.64 11.99
N PRO A 39 -14.30 -3.51 12.89
CA PRO A 39 -13.36 -4.56 12.54
C PRO A 39 -13.97 -5.68 11.67
N GLU A 40 -15.30 -5.79 11.61
CA GLU A 40 -16.00 -6.78 10.78
C GLU A 40 -16.03 -6.37 9.30
N ILE A 41 -15.73 -5.10 9.02
CA ILE A 41 -15.67 -4.56 7.66
C ILE A 41 -14.32 -4.94 7.02
N PRO A 42 -14.32 -5.40 5.75
CA PRO A 42 -13.09 -5.66 5.02
C PRO A 42 -12.08 -4.49 5.09
N PRO A 43 -10.77 -4.77 5.26
CA PRO A 43 -9.76 -3.72 5.45
C PRO A 43 -9.74 -2.66 4.35
N ASP A 44 -9.91 -3.05 3.09
CA ASP A 44 -9.97 -2.15 1.94
C ASP A 44 -11.13 -1.15 2.03
N LEU A 45 -12.30 -1.61 2.46
CA LEU A 45 -13.45 -0.75 2.70
C LEU A 45 -13.24 0.16 3.92
N ARG A 46 -12.60 -0.33 4.98
CA ARG A 46 -12.28 0.49 6.16
C ARG A 46 -11.32 1.64 5.81
N GLY A 47 -10.23 1.33 5.10
CA GLY A 47 -9.29 2.34 4.63
C GLY A 47 -9.92 3.30 3.63
N GLY A 48 -10.78 2.79 2.74
CA GLY A 48 -11.56 3.62 1.81
C GLY A 48 -12.55 4.55 2.52
N ALA A 49 -13.22 4.08 3.57
CA ALA A 49 -14.13 4.88 4.38
C ALA A 49 -13.40 5.96 5.18
N PHE A 50 -12.22 5.63 5.74
CA PHE A 50 -11.33 6.64 6.34
C PHE A 50 -10.90 7.68 5.30
N GLY A 51 -10.44 7.23 4.13
CA GLY A 51 -10.04 8.09 3.03
C GLY A 51 -11.19 8.98 2.51
N PHE A 52 -12.43 8.49 2.52
CA PHE A 52 -13.61 9.29 2.21
C PHE A 52 -13.71 10.49 3.15
N CYS A 53 -13.73 10.26 4.46
CA CYS A 53 -13.80 11.33 5.46
C CYS A 53 -12.62 12.30 5.33
N TRP A 54 -11.41 11.79 5.16
CA TRP A 54 -10.22 12.62 5.03
C TRP A 54 -10.25 13.49 3.77
N SER A 55 -10.71 12.95 2.65
CA SER A 55 -10.84 13.71 1.40
C SER A 55 -11.85 14.86 1.48
N LEU A 56 -12.80 14.76 2.41
CA LEU A 56 -13.77 15.82 2.70
C LEU A 56 -13.30 16.79 3.79
N GLY A 57 -12.13 16.57 4.40
CA GLY A 57 -11.60 17.41 5.47
C GLY A 57 -12.07 17.04 6.89
N GLU A 58 -12.66 15.86 7.07
CA GLU A 58 -13.32 15.44 8.33
C GLU A 58 -12.52 14.36 9.11
N ALA A 59 -11.27 14.08 8.73
CA ALA A 59 -10.42 13.12 9.43
C ALA A 59 -9.23 13.82 10.11
N GLU A 60 -9.17 13.74 11.44
CA GLU A 60 -8.19 14.47 12.24
C GLU A 60 -6.90 13.67 12.51
N ASP A 61 -6.96 12.33 12.61
CA ASP A 61 -5.81 11.50 12.98
C ASP A 61 -5.52 10.38 11.96
N ALA A 62 -4.95 10.76 10.82
CA ALA A 62 -4.51 9.81 9.80
C ALA A 62 -3.32 8.94 10.25
N VAL A 63 -2.46 9.48 11.11
CA VAL A 63 -1.31 8.74 11.66
C VAL A 63 -1.76 7.62 12.57
N GLY A 64 -2.63 7.92 13.53
CA GLY A 64 -3.23 6.93 14.42
C GLY A 64 -4.05 5.89 13.67
N ALA A 65 -4.79 6.30 12.64
CA ALA A 65 -5.54 5.37 11.79
C ALA A 65 -4.64 4.36 11.08
N VAL A 66 -3.51 4.79 10.52
CA VAL A 66 -2.53 3.90 9.87
C VAL A 66 -1.89 2.95 10.89
N ARG A 67 -1.53 3.45 12.08
CA ARG A 67 -1.00 2.60 13.17
C ARG A 67 -2.04 1.60 13.67
N GLY A 68 -3.32 1.97 13.64
CA GLY A 68 -4.47 1.15 14.04
C GLY A 68 -5.04 0.24 12.95
N ALA A 69 -4.51 0.28 11.72
CA ALA A 69 -4.99 -0.52 10.59
C ALA A 69 -4.85 -2.04 10.80
N GLY A 70 -4.07 -2.46 11.80
CA GLY A 70 -3.99 -3.84 12.28
C GLY A 70 -2.72 -4.56 11.89
N LEU A 71 -2.80 -5.90 11.76
CA LEU A 71 -1.67 -6.79 11.49
C LEU A 71 -1.01 -6.47 10.13
N PRO A 72 0.30 -6.80 9.95
CA PRO A 72 1.01 -6.60 8.69
C PRO A 72 0.27 -7.15 7.46
N ALA A 73 -0.40 -8.30 7.61
CA ALA A 73 -1.17 -8.95 6.55
C ALA A 73 -2.39 -8.13 6.05
N LEU A 74 -2.93 -7.22 6.87
CA LEU A 74 -4.11 -6.42 6.54
C LEU A 74 -3.76 -4.99 6.10
N LEU A 75 -2.55 -4.53 6.46
CA LEU A 75 -2.11 -3.16 6.22
C LEU A 75 -2.17 -2.79 4.73
N GLY A 76 -1.71 -3.68 3.85
CA GLY A 76 -1.71 -3.43 2.40
C GLY A 76 -3.11 -3.19 1.83
N ASP A 77 -4.07 -4.05 2.17
CA ASP A 77 -5.46 -3.90 1.71
C ASP A 77 -6.11 -2.64 2.27
N TRP A 78 -5.85 -2.33 3.55
CA TRP A 78 -6.33 -1.09 4.16
C TRP A 78 -5.76 0.15 3.45
N LEU A 79 -4.46 0.17 3.16
CA LEU A 79 -3.81 1.25 2.43
C LEU A 79 -4.34 1.37 0.99
N ALA A 80 -4.67 0.27 0.32
CA ALA A 80 -5.27 0.31 -1.01
C ALA A 80 -6.59 1.10 -1.00
N GLY A 81 -7.42 0.90 0.02
CA GLY A 81 -8.62 1.70 0.23
C GLY A 81 -8.33 3.17 0.48
N LEU A 82 -7.41 3.46 1.40
CA LEU A 82 -7.00 4.82 1.73
C LEU A 82 -6.51 5.57 0.49
N PHE A 83 -5.58 4.97 -0.26
CA PHE A 83 -4.95 5.60 -1.43
C PHE A 83 -5.93 5.77 -2.59
N ALA A 84 -6.93 4.90 -2.73
CA ALA A 84 -7.97 5.09 -3.74
C ALA A 84 -8.78 6.38 -3.53
N LEU A 85 -9.00 6.80 -2.28
CA LEU A 85 -9.88 7.92 -1.93
C LEU A 85 -9.12 9.19 -1.53
N ALA A 86 -7.99 9.06 -0.82
CA ALA A 86 -7.29 10.17 -0.18
C ALA A 86 -5.81 10.31 -0.61
N ARG A 87 -5.49 9.90 -1.84
CA ARG A 87 -4.14 9.99 -2.42
C ARG A 87 -3.50 11.37 -2.27
N GLU A 88 -4.27 12.40 -2.56
CA GLU A 88 -3.80 13.80 -2.53
C GLU A 88 -3.48 14.24 -1.10
N GLN A 89 -4.31 13.85 -0.13
CA GLN A 89 -4.10 14.15 1.29
C GLN A 89 -2.85 13.43 1.82
N VAL A 90 -2.62 12.18 1.42
CA VAL A 90 -1.40 11.43 1.75
C VAL A 90 -0.15 12.13 1.20
N LEU A 91 -0.20 12.64 -0.03
CA LEU A 91 0.90 13.39 -0.63
C LEU A 91 1.05 14.81 -0.05
N ALA A 92 -0.04 15.45 0.35
CA ALA A 92 -0.02 16.78 0.96
C ALA A 92 0.44 16.73 2.42
N SER A 93 0.33 15.58 3.08
CA SER A 93 0.88 15.36 4.42
C SER A 93 2.39 15.61 4.38
N GLY A 94 2.84 16.61 5.13
CA GLY A 94 4.25 16.94 5.29
C GLY A 94 4.98 15.97 6.21
N ASP A 95 6.08 16.45 6.80
CA ASP A 95 6.89 15.69 7.76
C ASP A 95 6.03 15.21 8.94
N GLY A 96 6.23 13.95 9.34
CA GLY A 96 5.42 13.28 10.37
C GLY A 96 4.07 12.75 9.88
N GLY A 97 3.80 12.82 8.58
CA GLY A 97 2.57 12.33 7.97
C GLY A 97 2.48 10.81 7.80
N VAL A 98 1.46 10.36 7.06
CA VAL A 98 1.19 8.93 6.82
C VAL A 98 2.37 8.17 6.22
N LEU A 99 3.11 8.78 5.29
CA LEU A 99 4.24 8.11 4.62
C LEU A 99 5.41 7.86 5.58
N ASP A 100 5.63 8.75 6.54
CA ASP A 100 6.70 8.61 7.54
C ASP A 100 6.40 7.47 8.51
N VAL A 101 5.14 7.41 8.97
CA VAL A 101 4.64 6.32 9.81
C VAL A 101 4.72 5.00 9.07
N LEU A 102 4.39 4.98 7.78
CA LEU A 102 4.48 3.78 6.96
C LEU A 102 5.93 3.32 6.80
N ASP A 103 6.88 4.23 6.61
CA ASP A 103 8.31 3.93 6.56
C ASP A 103 8.80 3.26 7.86
N GLU A 104 8.38 3.80 9.00
CA GLU A 104 8.68 3.25 10.33
C GLU A 104 8.07 1.85 10.51
N LEU A 105 6.79 1.69 10.18
CA LEU A 105 6.08 0.42 10.34
C LEU A 105 6.71 -0.67 9.48
N VAL A 106 6.95 -0.38 8.19
CA VAL A 106 7.58 -1.33 7.26
C VAL A 106 9.02 -1.62 7.67
N GLY A 107 9.77 -0.61 8.13
CA GLY A 107 11.15 -0.77 8.61
C GLY A 107 11.25 -1.61 9.89
N ALA A 108 10.19 -1.67 10.70
CA ALA A 108 10.13 -2.46 11.93
C ALA A 108 9.57 -3.89 11.74
N MET A 109 9.07 -4.24 10.55
CA MET A 109 8.52 -5.57 10.29
C MET A 109 9.62 -6.64 10.30
N ALA A 110 9.33 -7.79 10.91
CA ALA A 110 10.15 -8.98 10.73
C ALA A 110 10.08 -9.44 9.26
N GLU A 111 11.12 -10.14 8.80
CA GLU A 111 11.24 -10.58 7.40
C GLU A 111 9.99 -11.35 6.92
N HIS A 112 9.50 -12.30 7.72
CA HIS A 112 8.32 -13.08 7.38
C HIS A 112 7.08 -12.21 7.22
N ASP A 113 6.82 -11.31 8.17
CA ASP A 113 5.66 -10.40 8.15
C ASP A 113 5.73 -9.45 6.96
N PHE A 114 6.93 -8.95 6.65
CA PHE A 114 7.16 -8.13 5.47
C PHE A 114 6.84 -8.90 4.19
N LEU A 115 7.30 -10.13 4.03
CA LEU A 115 7.02 -10.96 2.85
C LEU A 115 5.53 -11.28 2.71
N VAL A 116 4.81 -11.45 3.82
CA VAL A 116 3.35 -11.63 3.82
C VAL A 116 2.64 -10.35 3.37
N ALA A 117 3.07 -9.18 3.87
CA ALA A 117 2.45 -7.89 3.55
C ALA A 117 2.79 -7.37 2.15
N LEU A 118 3.97 -7.74 1.62
CA LEU A 118 4.58 -7.14 0.43
C LEU A 118 3.68 -7.16 -0.82
N PRO A 119 2.97 -8.25 -1.17
CA PRO A 119 2.12 -8.26 -2.35
C PRO A 119 1.01 -7.19 -2.28
N ALA A 120 0.28 -7.13 -1.17
CA ALA A 120 -0.81 -6.16 -0.96
C ALA A 120 -0.27 -4.72 -0.86
N LEU A 121 0.88 -4.52 -0.20
CA LEU A 121 1.56 -3.22 -0.17
C LEU A 121 1.92 -2.74 -1.59
N ARG A 122 2.51 -3.61 -2.43
CA ARG A 122 2.84 -3.27 -3.82
C ARG A 122 1.60 -2.87 -4.61
N GLN A 123 0.51 -3.62 -4.45
CA GLN A 123 -0.78 -3.31 -5.09
C GLN A 123 -1.35 -1.97 -4.61
N ALA A 124 -1.29 -1.66 -3.32
CA ALA A 124 -1.72 -0.37 -2.80
C ALA A 124 -0.94 0.79 -3.44
N PHE A 125 0.38 0.67 -3.60
CA PHE A 125 1.17 1.71 -4.24
C PHE A 125 0.90 1.89 -5.75
N GLU A 126 0.16 0.99 -6.41
CA GLU A 126 -0.26 1.17 -7.81
C GLU A 126 -1.29 2.30 -7.98
N PHE A 127 -1.96 2.72 -6.91
CA PHE A 127 -2.85 3.90 -6.93
C PHE A 127 -2.09 5.21 -7.18
N PHE A 128 -0.77 5.23 -6.96
CA PHE A 128 0.08 6.38 -7.27
C PHE A 128 0.65 6.28 -8.69
N PRO A 129 0.37 7.24 -9.59
CA PRO A 129 1.03 7.37 -10.87
C PRO A 129 2.57 7.42 -10.73
N PRO A 130 3.33 7.09 -11.80
CA PRO A 130 4.80 7.04 -11.75
C PRO A 130 5.46 8.30 -11.16
N ARG A 131 4.96 9.50 -11.49
CA ARG A 131 5.51 10.76 -10.98
C ARG A 131 5.36 10.89 -9.46
N GLU A 132 4.20 10.50 -8.94
CA GLU A 132 3.93 10.59 -7.50
C GLU A 132 4.69 9.53 -6.71
N ARG A 133 4.88 8.34 -7.28
CA ARG A 133 5.79 7.33 -6.71
C ARG A 133 7.22 7.85 -6.62
N GLU A 134 7.70 8.59 -7.63
CA GLU A 134 9.02 9.23 -7.56
C GLU A 134 9.05 10.31 -6.47
N THR A 135 7.99 11.11 -6.31
CA THR A 135 7.88 12.07 -5.20
C THR A 135 7.95 11.38 -3.84
N ILE A 136 7.22 10.27 -3.65
CA ILE A 136 7.27 9.48 -2.42
C ILE A 136 8.69 8.94 -2.19
N ALA A 137 9.32 8.37 -3.23
CA ALA A 137 10.67 7.84 -3.15
C ALA A 137 11.70 8.91 -2.77
N GLN A 138 11.59 10.12 -3.32
CA GLN A 138 12.48 11.22 -2.98
C GLN A 138 12.34 11.64 -1.52
N ARG A 139 11.10 11.76 -1.02
CA ARG A 139 10.86 12.07 0.40
C ARG A 139 11.47 11.03 1.33
N LEU A 140 11.35 9.75 1.00
CA LEU A 140 11.96 8.66 1.77
C LEU A 140 13.50 8.75 1.77
N LEU A 141 14.11 9.10 0.65
CA LEU A 141 15.57 9.32 0.57
C LEU A 141 16.01 10.48 1.45
N ASP A 142 15.33 11.62 1.33
CA ASP A 142 15.64 12.83 2.09
C ASP A 142 15.52 12.57 3.60
N ARG A 143 14.44 11.91 4.02
CA ARG A 143 14.20 11.51 5.42
C ARG A 143 15.29 10.57 5.96
N ARG A 144 15.77 9.65 5.13
CA ARG A 144 16.83 8.71 5.51
C ARG A 144 18.24 9.30 5.37
N GLY A 145 18.35 10.58 4.99
CA GLY A 145 19.65 11.25 4.76
C GLY A 145 20.43 10.66 3.59
N LEU A 146 19.75 9.96 2.68
CA LEU A 146 20.33 9.32 1.51
C LEU A 146 20.26 10.28 0.31
N ARG A 147 21.28 10.25 -0.55
CA ARG A 147 21.29 11.01 -1.81
C ARG A 147 21.06 10.09 -2.99
N GLY A 148 20.21 10.51 -3.92
CA GLY A 148 19.95 9.76 -5.15
C GLY A 148 18.56 10.03 -5.72
N THR A 149 18.14 9.15 -6.63
CA THR A 149 16.77 9.11 -7.19
C THR A 149 16.06 7.85 -6.69
N GLY A 150 14.78 7.67 -6.99
CA GLY A 150 14.06 6.44 -6.63
C GLY A 150 14.77 5.15 -7.10
N ARG A 151 15.57 5.23 -8.19
CA ARG A 151 16.41 4.12 -8.66
C ARG A 151 17.48 3.69 -7.64
N THR A 152 17.95 4.58 -6.79
CA THR A 152 18.90 4.26 -5.70
C THR A 152 18.28 3.28 -4.70
N LEU A 153 16.98 3.43 -4.40
CA LEU A 153 16.26 2.51 -3.50
C LEU A 153 16.10 1.10 -4.08
N LEU A 154 16.05 0.99 -5.42
CA LEU A 154 15.93 -0.29 -6.13
C LEU A 154 17.28 -1.00 -6.32
N ARG A 155 18.40 -0.35 -6.00
CA ARG A 155 19.72 -0.96 -6.08
C ARG A 155 20.06 -1.60 -4.75
N THR A 156 19.79 -2.90 -4.65
CA THR A 156 20.33 -3.69 -3.55
C THR A 156 21.86 -3.75 -3.71
N GLN A 157 22.60 -3.21 -2.74
CA GLN A 157 24.05 -3.39 -2.67
C GLN A 157 24.34 -4.79 -2.11
N VAL A 158 24.11 -5.81 -2.93
CA VAL A 158 24.53 -7.18 -2.64
C VAL A 158 25.92 -7.37 -3.21
N ASP A 159 26.83 -7.95 -2.42
CA ASP A 159 28.13 -8.36 -2.93
C ASP A 159 27.93 -9.29 -4.14
N HIS A 160 28.64 -9.02 -5.23
CA HIS A 160 28.57 -9.84 -6.43
C HIS A 160 28.85 -11.32 -6.13
N GLN A 161 29.64 -11.63 -5.11
CA GLN A 161 29.90 -12.99 -4.66
C GLN A 161 28.64 -13.69 -4.13
N VAL A 162 27.77 -12.98 -3.41
CA VAL A 162 26.51 -13.53 -2.88
C VAL A 162 25.56 -13.88 -4.03
N ILE A 163 25.47 -13.03 -5.07
CA ILE A 163 24.64 -13.32 -6.26
C ILE A 163 25.13 -14.58 -6.97
N VAL A 164 26.44 -14.74 -7.11
CA VAL A 164 27.04 -15.94 -7.72
C VAL A 164 26.74 -17.18 -6.87
N GLN A 165 26.90 -17.09 -5.54
CA GLN A 165 26.62 -18.20 -4.62
C GLN A 165 25.14 -18.60 -4.66
N SER A 166 24.21 -17.65 -4.69
CA SER A 166 22.77 -17.94 -4.80
C SER A 166 22.44 -18.69 -6.10
N ARG A 167 23.01 -18.29 -7.24
CA ARG A 167 22.80 -19.02 -8.52
C ARG A 167 23.35 -20.44 -8.48
N VAL A 168 24.50 -20.64 -7.84
CA VAL A 168 25.06 -22.00 -7.66
C VAL A 168 24.13 -22.85 -6.81
N LEU A 169 23.62 -22.30 -5.70
CA LEU A 169 22.66 -22.98 -4.83
C LEU A 169 21.34 -23.30 -5.56
N GLU A 170 20.77 -22.35 -6.30
CA GLU A 170 19.57 -22.57 -7.14
C GLU A 170 19.80 -23.71 -8.13
N GLY A 171 20.93 -23.73 -8.84
CA GLY A 171 21.26 -24.82 -9.77
C GLY A 171 21.40 -26.19 -9.08
N GLN A 172 21.93 -26.23 -7.85
CA GLN A 172 22.00 -27.46 -7.05
C GLN A 172 20.61 -27.93 -6.61
N VAL A 173 19.74 -27.01 -6.19
CA VAL A 173 18.35 -27.30 -5.84
C VAL A 173 17.58 -27.82 -7.05
N ASP A 174 17.71 -27.18 -8.21
CA ASP A 174 17.06 -27.62 -9.45
C ASP A 174 17.54 -29.01 -9.87
N ALA A 175 18.85 -29.28 -9.81
CA ALA A 175 19.40 -30.59 -10.11
C ALA A 175 18.88 -31.68 -9.14
N LEU A 176 18.75 -31.34 -7.85
CA LEU A 176 18.19 -32.22 -6.85
C LEU A 176 16.70 -32.49 -7.13
N LEU A 177 15.91 -31.45 -7.35
CA LEU A 177 14.48 -31.57 -7.66
C LEU A 177 14.25 -32.38 -8.94
N ALA A 178 15.08 -32.21 -9.96
CA ALA A 178 15.02 -32.99 -11.20
C ALA A 178 15.36 -34.47 -10.96
N ARG A 179 16.40 -34.76 -10.15
CA ARG A 179 16.78 -36.13 -9.78
C ARG A 179 15.68 -36.85 -9.01
N GLU A 180 15.01 -36.15 -8.09
CA GLU A 180 13.90 -36.69 -7.29
C GLU A 180 12.56 -36.66 -8.04
N GLY A 181 12.53 -36.26 -9.32
CA GLY A 181 11.32 -36.24 -10.15
C GLY A 181 10.29 -35.17 -9.78
N LEU A 182 10.69 -34.15 -9.01
CA LEU A 182 9.83 -33.08 -8.51
C LEU A 182 9.73 -31.89 -9.47
N LEU A 183 10.52 -31.85 -10.54
CA LEU A 183 10.40 -30.88 -11.64
C LEU A 183 9.75 -31.54 -12.88
N LYS A 184 8.59 -31.04 -13.30
CA LYS A 184 8.04 -31.35 -14.63
C LYS A 184 8.88 -30.63 -15.69
N ARG A 185 9.44 -31.37 -16.65
CA ARG A 185 9.99 -30.79 -17.88
C ARG A 185 8.91 -29.90 -18.49
N GLN A 186 9.19 -28.60 -18.62
CA GLN A 186 8.39 -27.70 -19.46
C GLN A 186 8.61 -28.13 -20.91
N GLU A 187 7.79 -29.05 -21.40
CA GLU A 187 7.70 -29.36 -22.82
C GLU A 187 7.05 -28.15 -23.54
N GLU A 188 7.89 -27.50 -24.36
CA GLU A 188 7.56 -26.91 -25.66
C GLU A 188 6.39 -25.90 -25.71
N ARG A 189 6.72 -24.61 -25.55
CA ARG A 189 6.06 -23.56 -26.34
C ARG A 189 6.95 -23.26 -27.55
N ALA A 190 6.64 -23.93 -28.66
CA ALA A 190 6.92 -23.44 -30.01
C ALA A 190 5.98 -22.28 -30.36
#